data_AF-A0A929WE76-F1
#
_entry.id   AF-A0A929WE76-F1
#
_cell.length_a   1.000
_cell.length_b   1.000
_cell.length_c   1.000
_cell.angle_alpha   90.00
_cell.angle_beta   90.00
_cell.angle_gamma   90.00
#
_symmetry.space_group_name_H-M   'P 1'
#
loop_
_entity.id
_entity.type
_entity.pdbx_description
1 polymer ?
#
loop_
_entity_poly.entity_id
_entity_poly.type
_entity_poly.pdbx_seq_one_letter_code
_entity_poly.pdbx_strand_id
1 'polypeptide(L)' 'MIDQPQLDLSRRPDAQLQRELQARFNPEGSDLRRMQHRMTEMLRVIDGICRRHGLRYWLCSGTLLGAVRHEGYIPWD' A
#
# COMPACT_ATOMS: atom_id res chain seq x y z
N MET A 1 -13.95 13.02 21.17
CA MET A 1 -13.01 11.89 21.35
C MET A 1 -13.65 10.69 20.66
N ILE A 2 -13.37 10.51 19.37
CA ILE A 2 -13.98 9.45 18.55
C ILE A 2 -13.11 8.22 18.72
N ASP A 3 -13.68 7.14 19.22
CA ASP A 3 -13.02 5.85 19.34
C ASP A 3 -12.62 5.37 17.94
N GLN A 4 -11.31 5.28 17.67
CA GLN A 4 -10.83 4.75 16.40
C GLN A 4 -11.01 3.23 16.45
N PRO A 5 -11.78 2.62 15.54
CA PRO A 5 -11.89 1.17 15.51
C PRO A 5 -10.50 0.57 15.32
N GLN A 6 -10.09 -0.30 16.25
CA GLN A 6 -8.83 -1.03 16.10
C GLN A 6 -8.96 -1.99 14.92
N LEU A 7 -8.05 -1.86 13.96
CA LEU A 7 -8.00 -2.74 12.80
C LEU A 7 -7.58 -4.14 13.25
N ASP A 8 -8.49 -5.10 13.14
CA ASP A 8 -8.21 -6.51 13.42
C ASP A 8 -7.30 -7.11 12.32
N LEU A 9 -6.01 -7.14 12.60
CA LEU A 9 -4.99 -7.71 11.71
C LEU A 9 -4.89 -9.24 11.82
N SER A 10 -5.78 -9.93 12.54
CA SER A 10 -5.79 -11.40 12.62
C SER A 10 -6.37 -12.04 11.36
N ARG A 11 -7.24 -11.32 10.62
CA ARG A 11 -7.79 -11.74 9.32
C ARG A 11 -6.91 -11.30 8.15
N ARG A 12 -5.62 -11.64 8.20
CA ARG A 12 -4.73 -11.34 7.08
C ARG A 12 -5.12 -12.16 5.85
N PRO A 13 -5.08 -11.57 4.65
CA PRO A 13 -5.29 -12.34 3.44
C PRO A 13 -4.17 -13.37 3.25
N ASP A 14 -4.53 -14.52 2.72
CA ASP A 14 -3.64 -15.66 2.49
C ASP A 14 -2.40 -15.26 1.67
N ALA A 15 -1.22 -15.44 2.26
CA ALA A 15 0.06 -15.14 1.61
C ALA A 15 0.29 -15.93 0.32
N GLN A 16 -0.34 -17.10 0.18
CA GLN A 16 -0.33 -17.85 -1.07
C GLN A 16 -1.12 -17.11 -2.16
N LEU A 17 -2.37 -16.72 -1.87
CA LEU A 17 -3.19 -15.95 -2.81
C LEU A 17 -2.49 -14.65 -3.23
N GLN A 18 -1.83 -13.96 -2.30
CA GLN A 18 -1.09 -12.73 -2.60
C GLN A 18 0.00 -12.96 -3.65
N ARG A 19 0.79 -14.03 -3.49
CA ARG A 19 1.85 -14.41 -4.44
C ARG A 19 1.27 -14.82 -5.79
N GLU A 20 0.16 -15.55 -5.80
CA GLU A 20 -0.53 -15.95 -7.03
C GLU A 20 -1.06 -14.74 -7.82
N LEU A 21 -1.70 -13.79 -7.14
CA LEU A 21 -2.18 -12.55 -7.76
C LEU A 21 -1.03 -11.71 -8.30
N GLN A 22 0.06 -11.58 -7.54
CA GLN A 22 1.24 -10.86 -8.01
C GLN A 22 1.83 -11.55 -9.25
N ALA A 23 2.06 -12.86 -9.21
CA ALA A 23 2.61 -13.59 -10.36
C ALA A 23 1.74 -13.45 -11.62
N ARG A 24 0.40 -13.40 -11.45
CA ARG A 24 -0.56 -13.29 -12.55
C ARG A 24 -0.62 -11.89 -13.16
N PHE A 25 -0.66 -10.85 -12.35
CA PHE A 25 -0.97 -9.49 -12.81
C PHE A 25 0.23 -8.56 -12.83
N ASN A 26 1.22 -8.80 -11.98
CA ASN A 26 2.33 -7.89 -11.78
C ASN A 26 3.59 -8.61 -11.28
N PRO A 27 4.18 -9.47 -12.14
CA PRO A 27 5.38 -10.20 -11.79
C PRO A 27 6.55 -9.26 -11.53
N GLU A 28 7.53 -9.74 -10.77
CA GLU A 28 8.77 -9.00 -10.53
C GLU A 28 9.46 -8.64 -11.85
N GLY A 29 9.92 -7.40 -11.94
CA GLY A 29 10.53 -6.87 -13.17
C GLY A 29 9.55 -6.49 -14.29
N SER A 30 8.23 -6.50 -14.06
CA SER A 30 7.28 -5.85 -14.97
C SER A 30 7.43 -4.32 -14.93
N ASP A 31 6.91 -3.61 -15.94
CA ASP A 31 6.85 -2.14 -15.91
C ASP A 31 5.97 -1.63 -14.76
N LEU A 32 4.82 -2.26 -14.55
CA LEU A 32 3.91 -1.90 -13.46
C LEU A 32 4.60 -2.04 -12.09
N ARG A 33 5.38 -3.11 -11.87
CA ARG A 33 6.13 -3.32 -10.63
C ARG A 33 7.15 -2.22 -10.40
N ARG A 34 7.90 -1.86 -11.45
CA ARG A 34 8.86 -0.74 -11.39
C ARG A 34 8.16 0.58 -11.05
N MET A 35 7.00 0.84 -11.65
CA MET A 35 6.20 2.04 -11.39
C MET A 35 5.70 2.08 -9.95
N GLN A 36 5.16 0.98 -9.42
CA GLN A 36 4.73 0.88 -8.02
C GLN A 36 5.88 1.16 -7.04
N HIS A 37 7.08 0.67 -7.31
CA HIS A 37 8.26 1.01 -6.51
C HIS A 37 8.58 2.50 -6.58
N ARG A 38 8.56 3.09 -7.78
CA ARG A 38 8.82 4.52 -7.95
C ARG A 38 7.78 5.40 -7.26
N MET A 39 6.50 5.02 -7.31
CA MET A 39 5.43 5.71 -6.59
C MET A 39 5.60 5.59 -5.07
N THR A 40 6.07 4.45 -4.57
CA THR A 40 6.42 4.30 -3.15
C THR A 40 7.54 5.26 -2.73
N GLU A 41 8.56 5.44 -3.57
CA GLU A 41 9.63 6.41 -3.32
C GLU A 41 9.09 7.83 -3.27
N MET A 42 8.19 8.21 -4.19
CA MET A 42 7.53 9.51 -4.20
C MET A 42 6.68 9.72 -2.93
N LEU A 43 5.94 8.69 -2.49
CA LEU A 43 5.16 8.74 -1.25
C LEU A 43 6.06 8.99 -0.04
N ARG A 44 7.24 8.38 0.03
CA ARG A 44 8.22 8.64 1.10
C ARG A 44 8.71 10.09 1.11
N VAL A 45 8.86 10.71 -0.06
CA VAL A 45 9.21 12.13 -0.15
C VAL A 45 8.07 13.00 0.40
N ILE A 46 6.82 12.72 0.01
CA ILE A 46 5.63 13.41 0.52
C ILE A 46 5.51 13.24 2.04
N ASP A 47 5.63 12.01 2.55
CA ASP A 47 5.62 11.71 3.98
C ASP A 47 6.68 12.54 4.74
N GLY A 48 7.90 12.60 4.20
CA GLY A 48 8.98 13.39 4.77
C GLY A 48 8.66 14.90 4.80
N ILE A 49 8.08 15.44 3.73
CA ILE A 49 7.63 16.85 3.68
C ILE A 49 6.55 17.08 4.74
N CYS A 50 5.52 16.24 4.77
CA CYS A 50 4.41 16.38 5.71
C CYS A 50 4.90 16.34 7.17
N ARG A 51 5.77 15.38 7.52
CA ARG A 51 6.35 15.28 8.87
C ARG A 51 7.18 16.50 9.25
N ARG A 52 8.01 17.01 8.33
CA ARG A 52 8.83 18.21 8.58
C ARG A 52 8.00 19.47 8.84
N HIS A 53 6.81 19.57 8.23
CA HIS A 53 5.93 20.73 8.36
C HIS A 53 4.74 20.51 9.31
N GLY A 54 4.70 19.38 10.04
CA GLY A 54 3.58 19.07 10.96
C GLY A 54 2.23 18.88 10.25
N LEU A 55 2.25 18.54 8.95
CA LEU A 55 1.05 18.30 8.16
C LEU A 55 0.58 16.85 8.34
N ARG A 56 -0.69 16.69 8.69
CA ARG A 56 -1.33 15.38 8.76
C ARG A 56 -1.88 15.01 7.39
N TYR A 57 -1.61 13.79 6.95
CA TYR A 57 -2.21 13.19 5.76
C TYR A 57 -2.59 11.74 6.06
N TRP A 58 -3.41 11.16 5.19
CA TRP A 58 -3.74 9.75 5.21
C TRP A 58 -3.78 9.24 3.78
N LEU A 59 -3.52 7.94 3.60
CA LEU A 59 -3.78 7.27 2.33
C LEU A 59 -5.28 7.11 2.15
N CYS A 60 -5.77 7.16 0.91
CA CYS A 60 -7.19 7.02 0.60
C CYS A 60 -7.44 5.97 -0.48
N SER A 61 -8.70 5.54 -0.61
CA SER A 61 -9.18 4.67 -1.68
C SER A 61 -8.33 3.41 -1.89
N GLY A 62 -8.02 3.06 -3.15
CA GLY A 62 -7.22 1.89 -3.54
C GLY A 62 -5.84 1.85 -2.91
N THR A 63 -5.18 2.99 -2.69
CA THR A 63 -3.87 3.03 -2.02
C THR A 63 -3.95 2.61 -0.56
N LEU A 64 -4.96 3.07 0.17
CA LEU A 64 -5.18 2.63 1.55
C LEU A 64 -5.58 1.15 1.62
N LEU A 65 -6.49 0.72 0.74
CA LEU A 65 -6.93 -0.67 0.67
C LEU A 65 -5.76 -1.59 0.33
N GLY A 66 -4.92 -1.22 -0.63
CA GLY A 66 -3.71 -1.93 -1.00
C GLY A 66 -2.77 -2.08 0.19
N ALA A 67 -2.48 -0.97 0.88
CA ALA A 67 -1.54 -0.99 2.00
C ALA A 67 -1.98 -1.97 3.11
N VAL A 68 -3.29 -2.04 3.39
CA VAL A 68 -3.86 -2.94 4.40
C VAL A 68 -4.02 -4.37 3.89
N ARG A 69 -4.52 -4.56 2.67
CA ARG A 69 -4.90 -5.88 2.13
C ARG A 69 -3.74 -6.61 1.45
N HIS A 70 -2.81 -5.91 0.84
CA HIS A 70 -1.72 -6.51 0.06
C HIS A 70 -0.34 -6.23 0.67
N GLU A 71 -0.28 -5.53 1.81
CA GLU A 71 0.96 -5.04 2.41
C GLU A 71 1.79 -4.20 1.40
N GLY A 72 1.08 -3.51 0.49
CA GLY A 72 1.69 -2.84 -0.66
C GLY A 72 0.63 -2.35 -1.64
N TYR A 73 0.89 -2.46 -2.93
CA TYR A 73 -0.12 -2.12 -3.95
C TYR A 73 -1.05 -3.30 -4.20
N ILE A 74 -2.27 -3.00 -4.66
CA ILE A 74 -3.10 -4.02 -5.31
C ILE A 74 -2.33 -4.44 -6.58
N PRO A 75 -2.17 -5.74 -6.88
CA PRO A 75 -1.26 -6.18 -7.94
C PRO A 75 -1.50 -5.54 -9.30
N TRP A 76 -2.76 -5.32 -9.68
CA TRP A 76 -3.16 -4.74 -10.96
C TRP A 76 -3.38 -3.22 -10.95
N ASP A 77 -3.12 -2.57 -9.81
CA ASP A 77 -3.22 -1.11 -9.64
C ASP A 77 -1.87 -0.44 -9.91
#